data_AF-A0A1B9DR47-F1
#
_entry.id   AF-A0A1B9DR47-F1
#
_cell.length_a   1.000
_cell.length_b   1.000
_cell.length_c   1.000
_cell.angle_alpha   90.00
_cell.angle_beta   90.00
_cell.angle_gamma   90.00
#
_symmetry.space_group_name_H-M   'P 1'
#
loop_
_entity.id
_entity.type
_entity.pdbx_description
1 polymer ?
#
loop_
_entity_poly.entity_id
_entity_poly.type
_entity_poly.pdbx_seq_one_letter_code
_entity_poly.pdbx_strand_id
1 'polypeptide(L)'
;MKNKISITIFTFFLVLFLRFFCGVYIHDEFAEKTFFIKYRPIWKWRFFSPLGQSNLTINELSEQEQIEQKYFNEFVRDQGLSR
;
A
#
# COMPACT_ATOMS: atom_id res chain seq x y z
N MET A 1 -16.34 34.37 0.92
CA MET A 1 -15.44 33.73 -0.07
C MET A 1 -14.21 33.10 0.58
N LYS A 2 -13.48 33.80 1.48
CA LYS A 2 -12.34 33.27 2.24
C LYS A 2 -12.60 31.90 2.91
N ASN A 3 -13.74 31.71 3.56
CA ASN A 3 -14.06 30.46 4.26
C ASN A 3 -14.22 29.27 3.30
N LYS A 4 -14.77 29.49 2.09
CA LYS A 4 -14.91 28.43 1.07
C LYS A 4 -13.54 27.97 0.57
N ILE A 5 -12.63 28.92 0.32
CA ILE A 5 -11.25 28.63 -0.09
C ILE A 5 -10.52 27.85 1.01
N SER A 6 -10.66 28.26 2.27
CA SER A 6 -10.05 27.57 3.41
C SER A 6 -10.56 26.13 3.55
N ILE A 7 -11.87 25.90 3.40
CA ILE A 7 -12.46 24.56 3.42
C ILE A 7 -11.90 23.71 2.27
N THR A 8 -11.83 24.25 1.06
CA THR A 8 -11.26 23.52 -0.09
C THR A 8 -9.81 23.11 0.14
N ILE A 9 -8.98 24.04 0.65
CA ILE A 9 -7.57 23.77 0.96
C ILE A 9 -7.46 22.68 2.02
N PHE A 10 -8.23 22.78 3.10
CA PHE A 10 -8.22 21.76 4.16
C PHE A 10 -8.62 20.38 3.64
N THR A 11 -9.70 20.30 2.85
CA THR A 11 -10.16 19.04 2.26
C THR A 11 -9.11 18.46 1.31
N PHE A 12 -8.42 19.30 0.52
CA PHE A 12 -7.34 18.85 -0.35
C PHE A 12 -6.19 18.20 0.44
N PHE A 13 -5.72 18.86 1.51
CA PHE A 13 -4.68 18.31 2.38
C PHE A 13 -5.14 17.04 3.10
N LEU A 14 -6.39 16.96 3.53
CA LEU A 14 -6.95 15.76 4.16
C LEU A 14 -6.95 14.57 3.19
N VAL A 15 -7.42 14.78 1.95
CA VAL A 15 -7.42 13.72 0.92
C VAL A 15 -5.99 13.30 0.58
N LEU A 16 -5.06 14.26 0.48
CA LEU A 16 -3.65 13.99 0.23
C LEU A 16 -3.04 13.15 1.37
N PHE A 17 -3.32 13.53 2.62
CA PHE A 17 -2.88 12.79 3.80
C PHE A 17 -3.39 11.34 3.78
N LEU A 18 -4.70 11.14 3.57
CA LEU A 18 -5.28 9.80 3.45
C LEU A 18 -4.65 9.01 2.29
N ARG A 19 -4.35 9.65 1.16
CA ARG A 19 -3.74 8.99 0.01
C ARG A 19 -2.32 8.47 0.30
N PHE A 20 -1.55 9.19 1.11
CA PHE A 20 -0.20 8.82 1.50
C PHE A 20 -0.17 7.76 2.61
N PHE A 21 -1.08 7.85 3.57
CA PHE A 21 -1.09 6.99 4.77
C PHE A 21 -2.04 5.80 4.69
N CYS A 22 -2.96 5.74 3.74
CA CYS A 22 -3.85 4.59 3.57
C CYS A 22 -3.45 3.77 2.34
N GLY A 23 -3.68 2.46 2.40
CA GLY A 23 -3.41 1.53 1.33
C GLY A 23 -4.38 0.36 1.32
N VAL A 24 -4.33 -0.42 0.25
CA VAL A 24 -5.05 -1.67 0.09
C VAL A 24 -4.05 -2.73 -0.30
N TYR A 25 -4.05 -3.86 0.38
CA TYR A 25 -3.32 -5.02 -0.08
C TYR A 25 -4.26 -6.11 -0.60
N ILE A 26 -3.76 -6.93 -1.51
CA ILE A 26 -4.50 -8.03 -2.12
C ILE A 26 -3.94 -9.33 -1.56
N HIS A 27 -4.82 -10.19 -1.05
CA HIS A 27 -4.45 -11.54 -0.62
C HIS A 27 -4.20 -12.43 -1.82
N ASP A 28 -3.10 -13.20 -1.76
CA ASP A 28 -2.67 -14.04 -2.87
C ASP A 28 -3.60 -15.24 -3.08
N GLU A 29 -4.33 -15.68 -2.04
CA GLU A 29 -5.17 -16.89 -2.08
C GLU A 29 -6.63 -16.63 -2.51
N PHE A 30 -7.20 -15.46 -2.21
CA PHE A 30 -8.64 -15.21 -2.38
C PHE A 30 -8.98 -13.93 -3.15
N ALA A 31 -7.98 -13.22 -3.70
CA ALA A 31 -8.14 -11.91 -4.35
C ALA A 31 -8.88 -10.86 -3.48
N GLU A 32 -8.99 -11.12 -2.18
CA GLU A 32 -9.61 -10.23 -1.22
C GLU A 32 -8.76 -8.99 -1.03
N LYS A 33 -9.43 -7.84 -0.91
CA LYS A 33 -8.79 -6.53 -0.78
C LYS A 33 -8.95 -6.06 0.65
N THR A 34 -7.83 -5.96 1.36
CA THR A 34 -7.81 -5.52 2.74
C THR A 34 -7.27 -4.10 2.82
N PHE A 35 -8.09 -3.19 3.36
CA PHE A 35 -7.71 -1.81 3.62
C PHE A 35 -6.85 -1.74 4.89
N PHE A 36 -5.78 -0.96 4.85
CA PHE A 36 -4.91 -0.77 6.01
C PHE A 36 -4.31 0.64 6.07
N ILE A 37 -3.81 1.00 7.25
CA ILE A 37 -3.07 2.23 7.50
C ILE A 37 -1.58 1.92 7.44
N LYS A 38 -0.85 2.62 6.58
CA LYS A 38 0.60 2.53 6.43
C LYS A 38 1.28 3.26 7.58
N TYR A 39 2.34 2.66 8.12
CA TYR A 39 3.13 3.27 9.19
C TYR A 39 3.96 4.49 8.72
N ARG A 40 4.26 4.59 7.41
CA ARG A 40 4.96 5.73 6.80
C ARG A 40 4.29 6.22 5.51
N PRO A 41 4.43 7.51 5.13
CA PRO A 41 3.77 8.05 3.95
C PRO A 41 4.44 7.56 2.66
N ILE A 42 3.66 6.94 1.76
CA ILE A 42 4.10 6.66 0.38
C ILE A 42 2.94 6.81 -0.62
N TRP A 43 3.27 7.16 -1.87
CA TRP A 43 2.27 7.36 -2.93
C TRP A 43 1.59 6.07 -3.38
N LYS A 44 2.25 4.92 -3.21
CA LYS A 44 1.73 3.60 -3.59
C LYS A 44 0.43 3.30 -2.80
N TRP A 45 -0.62 2.91 -3.52
CA TRP A 45 -1.92 2.56 -2.92
C TRP A 45 -2.10 1.06 -2.76
N ARG A 46 -1.75 0.30 -3.80
CA ARG A 46 -1.98 -1.14 -3.91
C ARG A 46 -0.71 -1.89 -3.58
N PHE A 47 -0.81 -2.93 -2.77
CA PHE A 47 0.28 -3.83 -2.41
C PHE A 47 -0.16 -5.26 -2.70
N PHE A 48 0.72 -6.08 -3.25
CA PHE A 48 0.48 -7.50 -3.47
C PHE A 48 1.81 -8.25 -3.34
N SER A 49 1.77 -9.56 -3.11
CA SER A 49 2.98 -10.36 -3.07
C SER A 49 3.20 -11.02 -4.44
N PRO A 50 4.20 -10.61 -5.24
CA PRO A 50 4.57 -11.36 -6.44
C PRO A 50 4.97 -12.81 -6.13
N LEU A 51 5.55 -13.05 -4.95
CA LEU A 51 5.85 -14.41 -4.50
C LEU A 51 4.59 -15.21 -4.19
N GLY A 52 3.61 -14.63 -3.49
CA GLY A 52 2.37 -15.32 -3.12
C GLY A 52 2.59 -16.76 -2.63
N GLN A 53 1.92 -17.72 -3.27
CA GLN A 53 2.10 -19.16 -3.07
C GLN A 53 3.17 -19.81 -3.98
N SER A 54 3.92 -19.02 -4.76
CA SER A 54 4.97 -19.55 -5.63
C SER A 54 6.15 -20.08 -4.82
N ASN A 55 6.82 -21.11 -5.36
CA ASN A 55 8.08 -21.62 -4.82
C ASN A 55 9.30 -20.78 -5.24
N LEU A 56 9.07 -19.62 -5.88
CA LEU A 56 10.16 -18.76 -6.33
C LEU A 56 10.85 -18.11 -5.13
N THR A 57 12.13 -17.86 -5.28
CA THR A 57 12.90 -17.01 -4.39
C THR A 57 12.86 -15.57 -4.89
N ILE A 58 13.08 -14.60 -3.99
CA ILE A 58 13.07 -13.18 -4.38
C ILE A 58 14.07 -12.87 -5.50
N ASN A 59 15.17 -13.61 -5.61
CA ASN A 59 16.20 -13.37 -6.63
C ASN A 59 15.78 -13.85 -8.02
N GLU A 60 14.76 -14.70 -8.11
CA GLU A 60 14.21 -15.21 -9.37
C GLU A 60 13.11 -14.30 -9.93
N LEU A 61 12.64 -13.33 -9.15
CA LEU A 61 11.71 -12.30 -9.60
C LEU A 61 12.41 -11.25 -10.47
N SER A 62 11.66 -10.65 -11.39
CA SER A 62 12.13 -9.45 -12.10
C SER A 62 12.41 -8.32 -11.12
N GLU A 63 13.26 -7.36 -11.48
CA GLU A 63 13.60 -6.23 -10.60
C GLU A 63 12.35 -5.47 -10.10
N GLN A 64 11.34 -5.34 -10.94
CA GLN A 64 10.08 -4.68 -10.59
C GLN A 64 9.29 -5.47 -9.54
N GLU A 65 9.21 -6.79 -9.71
CA GLU A 65 8.56 -7.69 -8.75
C GLU A 65 9.35 -7.78 -7.44
N GLN A 66 10.68 -7.73 -7.49
CA GLN A 66 11.49 -7.63 -6.27
C GLN A 66 11.18 -6.36 -5.49
N ILE A 67 11.04 -5.23 -6.18
CA ILE A 67 10.65 -3.96 -5.56
C ILE A 67 9.25 -4.08 -4.95
N GLU A 68 8.29 -4.66 -5.69
CA GLU A 68 6.94 -4.88 -5.18
C GLU A 68 6.92 -5.77 -3.95
N GLN A 69 7.64 -6.89 -3.98
CA GLN A 69 7.74 -7.81 -2.86
C GLN A 69 8.38 -7.13 -1.64
N LYS A 70 9.40 -6.27 -1.83
CA LYS A 70 9.98 -5.47 -0.74
C LYS A 70 8.95 -4.54 -0.12
N TYR A 71 8.16 -3.83 -0.92
CA TYR A 71 7.07 -2.99 -0.41
C TYR A 71 6.00 -3.80 0.32
N PHE A 72 5.61 -4.96 -0.21
CA PHE A 72 4.64 -5.82 0.45
C PHE A 72 5.16 -6.32 1.80
N ASN A 73 6.42 -6.76 1.86
CA ASN A 73 7.06 -7.18 3.09
C ASN A 73 7.04 -6.05 4.12
N GLU A 74 7.53 -4.87 3.75
CA GLU A 74 7.68 -3.73 4.65
C GLU A 74 6.34 -3.18 5.17
N PHE A 75 5.33 -3.05 4.30
CA PHE A 75 4.08 -2.36 4.64
C PHE A 75 2.95 -3.30 5.08
N VAL A 76 3.01 -4.59 4.74
CA VAL A 76 1.92 -5.55 4.99
C VAL A 76 2.40 -6.68 5.88
N ARG A 77 3.39 -7.45 5.42
CA ARG A 77 3.82 -8.69 6.10
C ARG A 77 4.48 -8.42 7.44
N ASP A 78 5.46 -7.53 7.48
CA ASP A 78 6.25 -7.22 8.67
C ASP A 78 5.41 -6.45 9.72
N GLN A 79 4.29 -5.86 9.29
CA GLN A 79 3.27 -5.27 10.16
C GLN A 79 2.27 -6.31 10.72
N GLY A 80 2.40 -7.58 10.34
CA GLY A 80 1.52 -8.67 10.76
C GLY A 80 0.11 -8.60 10.16
N LEU A 81 -0.07 -7.86 9.06
CA LEU A 81 -1.36 -7.69 8.39
C LEU A 81 -1.69 -8.84 7.46
N SER A 82 -0.68 -9.47 6.87
CA SER A 82 -0.77 -10.71 6.07
C SER A 82 -0.26 -11.84 6.97
N ARG A 83 -1.19 -12.70 7.41
CA ARG A 83 -0.92 -13.92 8.17
C ARG A 83 -1.39 -15.11 7.37
#